data_AF-A0A1H9RWH9-F1
#
_entry.id   AF-A0A1H9RWH9-F1
#
_cell.length_a   1.000
_cell.length_b   1.000
_cell.length_c   1.000
_cell.angle_alpha   90.00
_cell.angle_beta   90.00
_cell.angle_gamma   90.00
#
_symmetry.space_group_name_H-M   'P 1'
#
loop_
_entity.id
_entity.type
_entity.pdbx_description
1 polymer ?
#
loop_
_entity_poly.entity_id
_entity_poly.type
_entity_poly.pdbx_seq_one_letter_code
_entity_poly.pdbx_strand_id
1 'polypeptide(L)'
;MNDLFEDQLRADLHSAAGRPAYDSIDPTEVIGEGRRVVRRRHRTQALGVAAAVAVIGVVGFLATDTGRTTTAPPAHHSPTEPSQASVVFNDLSTNFNGVEVAGPAWVRVDLDPATGAVTYTFNDRKGTSTSAGASVAPGGGSITWGTGDGYPNLVVGVAPAPATHLTDIGVRGGTGGSTSDAKPLPGTRYQAFVRLYSVTTSVSQLRGFVWADSAGAIRTSDASVKAYSTDFVGLGRGPSTLVAVPNWDWLGVFDDDGASSVWISEASGTFGNQVPRVEMGRLDGKNSQVTVAGLLPAGATGVTPHYAAGMASHPLQTAVLRDADGAAGHYTGFFAQFVDKTPKGRPSPWLTHISWTDPGGQRQESTLH
;
A
#
# COMPACT_ATOMS: atom_id res chain seq x y z
N MET A 1 -18.08 41.44 -5.09
CA MET A 1 -17.64 40.13 -5.61
C MET A 1 -18.14 39.02 -4.68
N ASN A 2 -19.42 39.06 -4.28
CA ASN A 2 -20.09 38.05 -3.44
C ASN A 2 -21.20 37.30 -4.21
N ASP A 3 -21.48 37.68 -5.45
CA ASP A 3 -22.67 37.25 -6.17
C ASP A 3 -22.52 35.84 -6.78
N LEU A 4 -21.30 35.40 -7.10
CA LEU A 4 -21.07 34.09 -7.73
C LEU A 4 -21.37 32.89 -6.82
N PHE A 5 -21.08 32.99 -5.52
CA PHE A 5 -21.40 31.92 -4.58
C PHE A 5 -22.91 31.87 -4.29
N GLU A 6 -23.52 33.03 -4.13
CA GLU A 6 -24.95 33.13 -3.85
C GLU A 6 -25.79 32.68 -5.05
N ASP A 7 -25.35 32.97 -6.27
CA ASP A 7 -26.01 32.51 -7.50
C ASP A 7 -25.81 31.01 -7.72
N GLN A 8 -24.65 30.45 -7.39
CA GLN A 8 -24.41 29.00 -7.44
C GLN A 8 -25.28 28.27 -6.42
N LEU A 9 -25.36 28.77 -5.18
CA LEU A 9 -26.19 28.19 -4.12
C LEU A 9 -27.68 28.28 -4.46
N ARG A 10 -28.12 29.40 -5.06
CA ARG A 10 -29.51 29.60 -5.50
C ARG A 10 -29.86 28.69 -6.68
N ALA A 11 -28.93 28.46 -7.60
CA ALA A 11 -29.09 27.50 -8.69
C ALA A 11 -29.18 26.06 -8.19
N ASP A 12 -28.32 25.66 -7.25
CA ASP A 12 -28.31 24.31 -6.67
C ASP A 12 -29.60 24.05 -5.86
N LEU A 13 -30.05 25.04 -5.08
CA LEU A 13 -31.31 24.98 -4.32
C LEU A 13 -32.54 24.94 -5.24
N HIS A 14 -32.56 25.69 -6.34
CA HIS A 14 -33.64 25.58 -7.32
C HIS A 14 -33.64 24.24 -8.07
N SER A 15 -32.47 23.66 -8.32
CA SER A 15 -32.36 22.32 -8.93
C SER A 15 -32.91 21.22 -8.00
N ALA A 16 -32.74 21.40 -6.68
CA ALA A 16 -33.22 20.49 -5.66
C ALA A 16 -34.73 20.67 -5.36
N ALA A 17 -35.23 21.91 -5.40
CA ALA A 17 -36.62 22.25 -5.06
C ALA A 17 -37.65 21.80 -6.11
N GLY A 18 -37.22 21.49 -7.34
CA GLY A 18 -38.07 20.97 -8.41
C GLY A 18 -38.26 19.44 -8.40
N ARG A 19 -37.63 18.73 -7.46
CA ARG A 19 -37.78 17.28 -7.29
C ARG A 19 -38.75 17.01 -6.15
N PRO A 20 -39.68 16.04 -6.29
CA PRO A 20 -40.60 15.69 -5.20
C PRO A 20 -39.78 15.39 -3.93
N ALA A 21 -40.24 15.95 -2.81
CA ALA A 21 -39.56 15.88 -1.52
C ALA A 21 -39.20 14.43 -1.18
N TYR A 22 -37.89 14.18 -1.07
CA TYR A 22 -37.23 12.95 -0.60
C TYR A 22 -38.15 11.74 -0.48
N ASP A 23 -38.14 10.89 -1.51
CA ASP A 23 -38.53 9.49 -1.30
C ASP A 23 -37.73 8.96 -0.10
N SER A 24 -38.41 8.25 0.80
CA SER A 24 -37.81 7.73 2.04
C SER A 24 -36.50 7.03 1.70
N ILE A 25 -35.40 7.55 2.25
CA ILE A 25 -34.07 6.96 2.05
C ILE A 25 -34.13 5.53 2.57
N ASP A 26 -34.15 4.54 1.66
CA ASP A 26 -34.03 3.14 2.05
C ASP A 26 -32.59 2.90 2.50
N PRO A 27 -32.32 2.68 3.80
CA PRO A 27 -30.97 2.45 4.29
C PRO A 27 -30.35 1.21 3.65
N THR A 28 -31.18 0.24 3.26
CA THR A 28 -30.77 -1.02 2.62
C THR A 28 -30.30 -0.79 1.19
N GLU A 29 -30.92 0.14 0.47
CA GLU A 29 -30.51 0.56 -0.86
C GLU A 29 -29.21 1.39 -0.79
N VAL A 30 -29.09 2.32 0.16
CA VAL A 30 -27.86 3.12 0.37
C VAL A 30 -26.68 2.25 0.82
N ILE A 31 -26.91 1.27 1.70
CA ILE A 31 -25.90 0.29 2.11
C ILE A 31 -25.57 -0.68 0.96
N GLY A 32 -26.56 -1.00 0.11
CA GLY A 32 -26.37 -1.81 -1.10
C GLY A 32 -25.52 -1.11 -2.15
N GLU A 33 -25.80 0.17 -2.42
CA GLU A 33 -25.06 1.04 -3.34
C GLU A 33 -23.65 1.29 -2.81
N GLY A 34 -23.51 1.57 -1.51
CA GLY A 34 -22.22 1.70 -0.83
C GLY A 34 -21.38 0.43 -0.90
N ARG A 35 -21.99 -0.75 -0.68
CA ARG A 35 -21.31 -2.05 -0.84
C ARG A 35 -20.96 -2.35 -2.29
N ARG A 36 -21.74 -1.90 -3.27
CA ARG A 36 -21.42 -2.01 -4.71
C ARG A 36 -20.25 -1.11 -5.10
N VAL A 37 -20.16 0.10 -4.55
CA VAL A 37 -19.03 1.01 -4.76
C VAL A 37 -17.74 0.46 -4.12
N VAL A 38 -17.83 -0.09 -2.89
CA VAL A 38 -16.70 -0.76 -2.23
C VAL A 38 -16.26 -2.02 -2.98
N ARG A 39 -17.19 -2.83 -3.49
CA ARG A 39 -16.88 -3.99 -4.35
C ARG A 39 -16.30 -3.59 -5.71
N ARG A 40 -16.68 -2.45 -6.29
CA ARG A 40 -16.03 -1.91 -7.51
C ARG A 40 -14.61 -1.46 -7.20
N ARG A 41 -14.34 -0.85 -6.04
CA ARG A 41 -12.98 -0.41 -5.66
C ARG A 41 -12.01 -1.59 -5.46
N HIS A 42 -12.50 -2.74 -4.97
CA HIS A 42 -11.70 -3.98 -4.91
C HIS A 42 -11.60 -4.78 -6.24
N ARG A 43 -12.35 -4.41 -7.29
CA ARG A 43 -12.30 -5.08 -8.61
C ARG A 43 -11.55 -4.29 -9.68
N THR A 44 -11.20 -3.03 -9.44
CA THR A 44 -10.58 -2.16 -10.47
C THR A 44 -9.04 -2.10 -10.39
N GLN A 45 -8.42 -2.93 -9.54
CA GLN A 45 -6.97 -3.22 -9.62
C GLN A 45 -6.65 -4.42 -10.52
N ALA A 46 -7.67 -5.13 -11.05
CA ALA A 46 -7.52 -6.38 -11.81
C ALA A 46 -7.99 -6.32 -13.27
N LEU A 47 -7.99 -5.15 -13.93
CA LEU A 47 -8.21 -5.06 -15.37
C LEU A 47 -7.14 -4.16 -16.00
N GLY A 48 -6.16 -4.83 -16.62
CA GLY A 48 -5.17 -4.20 -17.47
C GLY A 48 -5.78 -3.54 -18.71
N VAL A 49 -5.09 -2.47 -19.12
CA VAL A 49 -4.98 -1.86 -20.45
C VAL A 49 -5.89 -2.42 -21.56
N ALA A 50 -6.85 -1.61 -21.98
CA ALA A 50 -7.29 -1.54 -23.37
C ALA A 50 -7.60 -0.06 -23.72
N ALA A 51 -6.99 0.42 -24.80
CA ALA A 51 -7.02 1.80 -25.24
C ALA A 51 -8.41 2.28 -25.70
N ALA A 52 -8.72 3.56 -25.45
CA ALA A 52 -9.56 4.37 -26.32
C ALA A 52 -9.21 5.86 -26.16
N VAL A 53 -8.62 6.41 -27.22
CA VAL A 53 -8.51 7.85 -27.48
C VAL A 53 -9.92 8.44 -27.57
N ALA A 54 -10.20 9.50 -26.80
CA ALA A 54 -11.26 10.45 -27.12
C ALA A 54 -10.76 11.85 -26.78
N VAL A 55 -10.18 12.49 -27.80
CA VAL A 55 -9.99 13.94 -27.88
C VAL A 55 -11.35 14.57 -28.15
N ILE A 56 -11.92 15.28 -27.18
CA ILE A 56 -12.85 16.41 -27.35
C ILE A 56 -12.64 17.26 -26.09
N GLY A 57 -12.23 18.53 -26.10
CA GLY A 57 -12.16 19.53 -27.14
C GLY A 57 -12.32 20.86 -26.41
N VAL A 58 -11.29 21.69 -26.43
CA VAL A 58 -11.33 23.07 -25.95
C VAL A 58 -12.45 23.81 -26.70
N VAL A 59 -13.39 24.42 -25.98
CA VAL A 59 -14.12 25.59 -26.47
C VAL A 59 -14.01 26.68 -25.41
N GLY A 60 -12.82 27.29 -25.38
CA GLY A 60 -12.63 28.64 -24.92
C GLY A 60 -13.17 29.60 -25.97
N PHE A 61 -13.99 30.51 -25.48
CA PHE A 61 -14.76 31.55 -26.15
C PHE A 61 -13.88 32.46 -27.05
N LEU A 62 -14.23 32.60 -28.33
CA LEU A 62 -13.86 33.75 -29.15
C LEU A 62 -15.14 34.43 -29.61
N ALA A 63 -15.61 35.39 -28.81
CA ALA A 63 -16.47 36.45 -29.32
C ALA A 63 -15.56 37.62 -29.70
N THR A 64 -15.46 37.87 -30.99
CA THR A 64 -15.18 39.19 -31.52
C THR A 64 -16.28 40.14 -31.05
N ASP A 65 -15.95 41.19 -30.31
CA ASP A 65 -16.53 42.48 -30.65
C ASP A 65 -15.62 43.66 -30.30
N THR A 66 -15.70 44.60 -31.21
CA THR A 66 -15.07 45.90 -31.31
C THR A 66 -15.58 46.85 -30.23
N GLY A 67 -14.67 47.58 -29.56
CA GLY A 67 -15.08 48.57 -28.57
C GLY A 67 -13.91 49.20 -27.83
N ARG A 68 -13.29 50.20 -28.46
CA ARG A 68 -12.27 51.06 -27.87
C ARG A 68 -12.90 51.94 -26.78
N THR A 69 -12.44 51.88 -25.54
CA THR A 69 -12.26 53.05 -24.67
C THR A 69 -11.29 52.71 -23.54
N THR A 70 -10.38 53.64 -23.33
CA THR A 70 -9.21 53.61 -22.47
C THR A 70 -9.55 53.56 -20.98
N THR A 71 -9.11 52.53 -20.29
CA THR A 71 -8.88 52.52 -18.84
C THR A 71 -7.57 51.79 -18.54
N ALA A 72 -6.88 52.25 -17.49
CA ALA A 72 -5.46 52.08 -17.17
C ALA A 72 -4.88 50.66 -17.37
N PRO A 73 -3.56 50.53 -17.67
CA PRO A 73 -2.92 49.22 -17.75
C PRO A 73 -3.15 48.49 -16.41
N PRO A 74 -3.72 47.27 -16.43
CA PRO A 74 -3.89 46.51 -15.20
C PRO A 74 -2.51 46.29 -14.60
N ALA A 75 -2.39 46.56 -13.30
CA ALA A 75 -1.20 46.27 -12.53
C ALA A 75 -0.74 44.86 -12.86
N HIS A 76 0.49 44.70 -13.35
CA HIS A 76 1.06 43.39 -13.58
C HIS A 76 0.99 42.63 -12.25
N HIS A 77 0.19 41.57 -12.22
CA HIS A 77 0.27 40.59 -11.16
C HIS A 77 1.72 40.12 -11.12
N SER A 78 2.37 40.35 -9.97
CA SER A 78 3.63 39.67 -9.65
C SER A 78 3.38 38.16 -9.83
N PRO A 79 4.35 37.40 -10.37
CA PRO A 79 4.17 35.98 -10.61
C PRO A 79 3.73 35.32 -9.31
N THR A 80 2.53 34.76 -9.32
CA THR A 80 1.96 34.00 -8.20
C THR A 80 3.00 32.96 -7.78
N GLU A 81 3.36 32.98 -6.50
CA GLU A 81 4.19 31.95 -5.87
C GLU A 81 3.72 30.54 -6.26
N PRO A 82 4.62 29.55 -6.31
CA PRO A 82 4.25 28.19 -6.68
C PRO A 82 3.09 27.72 -5.81
N SER A 83 1.97 27.38 -6.45
CA SER A 83 0.77 26.89 -5.77
C SER A 83 1.13 25.63 -4.99
N GLN A 84 1.03 25.71 -3.67
CA GLN A 84 1.19 24.59 -2.74
C GLN A 84 0.40 23.36 -3.23
N ALA A 85 1.07 22.20 -3.33
CA ALA A 85 0.40 20.97 -3.72
C ALA A 85 -0.32 20.39 -2.48
N SER A 86 -1.63 20.15 -2.58
CA SER A 86 -2.44 19.79 -1.42
C SER A 86 -3.39 18.64 -1.73
N VAL A 87 -3.56 17.74 -0.76
CA VAL A 87 -4.62 16.71 -0.75
C VAL A 87 -5.26 16.58 0.62
N VAL A 88 -6.53 16.19 0.62
CA VAL A 88 -7.31 15.95 1.83
C VAL A 88 -7.82 14.52 1.87
N PHE A 89 -7.61 13.84 2.99
CA PHE A 89 -8.22 12.57 3.36
C PHE A 89 -9.37 12.85 4.33
N ASN A 90 -10.56 12.33 4.02
CA ASN A 90 -11.76 12.56 4.83
C ASN A 90 -12.16 11.28 5.54
N ASP A 91 -12.73 11.44 6.73
CA ASP A 91 -13.30 10.40 7.59
C ASP A 91 -12.40 9.16 7.73
N LEU A 92 -11.33 9.32 8.51
CA LEU A 92 -10.36 8.24 8.74
C LEU A 92 -10.77 7.28 9.86
N SER A 93 -12.03 7.26 10.28
CA SER A 93 -12.47 6.28 11.26
C SER A 93 -12.81 4.97 10.59
N THR A 94 -12.51 3.87 11.26
CA THR A 94 -12.77 2.55 10.71
C THR A 94 -13.19 1.57 11.80
N ASN A 95 -13.73 0.43 11.40
CA ASN A 95 -14.13 -0.62 12.30
C ASN A 95 -13.23 -1.84 12.10
N PHE A 96 -12.48 -2.19 13.15
CA PHE A 96 -11.68 -3.41 13.19
C PHE A 96 -12.39 -4.44 14.07
N ASN A 97 -12.86 -5.54 13.49
CA ASN A 97 -13.48 -6.65 14.23
C ASN A 97 -14.64 -6.24 15.15
N GLY A 98 -15.47 -5.30 14.72
CA GLY A 98 -16.59 -4.78 15.50
C GLY A 98 -16.25 -3.58 16.38
N VAL A 99 -14.97 -3.23 16.53
CA VAL A 99 -14.52 -2.10 17.36
C VAL A 99 -14.23 -0.88 16.47
N GLU A 100 -14.93 0.23 16.74
CA GLU A 100 -14.62 1.51 16.10
C GLU A 100 -13.27 2.04 16.61
N VAL A 101 -12.40 2.36 15.66
CA VAL A 101 -11.17 3.09 15.90
C VAL A 101 -11.34 4.47 15.28
N ALA A 102 -11.48 5.45 16.17
CA ALA A 102 -11.69 6.84 15.79
C ALA A 102 -10.42 7.42 15.15
N GLY A 103 -10.58 7.99 13.96
CA GLY A 103 -9.60 8.83 13.29
C GLY A 103 -10.02 10.30 13.27
N PRO A 104 -9.18 11.20 12.73
CA PRO A 104 -9.56 12.59 12.51
C PRO A 104 -10.70 12.70 11.49
N ALA A 105 -11.42 13.83 11.54
CA ALA A 105 -12.46 14.15 10.57
C ALA A 105 -11.85 14.35 9.18
N TRP A 106 -10.70 15.03 9.12
CA TRP A 106 -9.87 15.08 7.92
C TRP A 106 -8.39 15.24 8.24
N VAL A 107 -7.57 14.83 7.28
CA VAL A 107 -6.11 15.03 7.24
C VAL A 107 -5.78 15.74 5.94
N ARG A 108 -5.10 16.87 6.02
CA ARG A 108 -4.56 17.61 4.88
C ARG A 108 -3.06 17.43 4.84
N VAL A 109 -2.55 17.09 3.66
CA VAL A 109 -1.12 17.00 3.39
C VAL A 109 -0.78 18.05 2.35
N ASP A 110 0.10 18.95 2.73
CA ASP A 110 0.59 20.02 1.88
C ASP A 110 2.08 19.83 1.60
N LEU A 111 2.47 20.02 0.34
CA LEU A 111 3.85 20.02 -0.10
C LEU A 111 4.15 21.36 -0.77
N ASP A 112 5.10 22.10 -0.22
CA ASP A 112 5.71 23.24 -0.88
C ASP A 112 6.73 22.72 -1.93
N PRO A 113 6.48 22.90 -3.23
CA PRO A 113 7.39 22.41 -4.26
C PRO A 113 8.71 23.19 -4.33
N ALA A 114 8.78 24.42 -3.80
CA ALA A 114 9.99 25.24 -3.82
C ALA A 114 11.01 24.80 -2.76
N THR A 115 10.53 24.52 -1.54
CA THR A 115 11.38 24.09 -0.41
C THR A 115 11.41 22.58 -0.22
N GLY A 116 10.43 21.87 -0.78
CA GLY A 116 10.17 20.48 -0.45
C GLY A 116 9.51 20.29 0.92
N ALA A 117 9.12 21.34 1.63
CA ALA A 117 8.52 21.21 2.96
C ALA A 117 7.16 20.51 2.87
N VAL A 118 6.99 19.46 3.67
CA VAL A 118 5.72 18.75 3.85
C VAL A 118 5.11 19.18 5.17
N THR A 119 3.87 19.65 5.13
CA THR A 119 3.09 19.99 6.32
C THR A 119 1.87 19.08 6.40
N TYR A 120 1.62 18.56 7.58
CA TYR A 120 0.46 17.74 7.88
C TYR A 120 -0.47 18.51 8.82
N THR A 121 -1.74 18.62 8.45
CA THR A 121 -2.76 19.27 9.30
C THR A 121 -3.90 18.30 9.54
N PHE A 122 -4.32 18.16 10.78
CA PHE A 122 -5.49 17.39 11.15
C PHE A 122 -6.62 18.29 11.60
N ASN A 123 -7.83 17.78 11.47
CA ASN A 123 -8.98 18.33 12.14
C ASN A 123 -9.67 17.23 12.94
N ASP A 124 -9.82 17.49 14.22
CA ASP A 124 -10.60 16.61 15.08
C ASP A 124 -12.09 16.71 14.73
N ARG A 125 -12.89 15.75 15.19
CA ARG A 125 -14.35 15.76 14.98
C ARG A 125 -15.07 16.90 15.71
N LYS A 126 -14.36 17.69 16.52
CA LYS A 126 -14.86 18.88 17.23
C LYS A 126 -14.53 20.17 16.49
N GLY A 127 -13.84 20.09 15.35
CA GLY A 127 -13.44 21.23 14.51
C GLY A 127 -12.08 21.85 14.88
N THR A 128 -11.36 21.32 15.85
CA THR A 128 -10.02 21.79 16.23
C THR A 128 -9.01 21.35 15.18
N SER A 129 -8.28 22.30 14.60
CA SER A 129 -7.18 22.00 13.69
C SER A 129 -5.84 22.02 14.41
N THR A 130 -5.04 20.98 14.22
CA THR A 130 -3.67 20.87 14.78
C THR A 130 -2.69 20.52 13.67
N SER A 131 -1.48 21.09 13.74
CA SER A 131 -0.38 20.61 12.90
C SER A 131 0.12 19.28 13.45
N ALA A 132 0.30 18.28 12.58
CA ALA A 132 0.89 16.98 12.95
C ALA A 132 2.41 16.99 13.05
N GLY A 133 3.03 18.12 12.71
CA GLY A 133 4.43 18.20 12.38
C GLY A 133 4.68 18.54 10.91
N ALA A 134 5.96 18.69 10.61
CA ALA A 134 6.49 19.01 9.31
C ALA A 134 7.64 18.08 8.98
N SER A 135 7.86 17.86 7.69
CA SER A 135 9.01 17.11 7.21
C SER A 135 9.48 17.65 5.86
N VAL A 136 10.41 16.96 5.21
CA VAL A 136 10.89 17.32 3.87
C VAL A 136 10.55 16.19 2.91
N ALA A 137 10.07 16.55 1.73
CA ALA A 137 9.72 15.64 0.67
C ALA A 137 10.90 14.71 0.38
N PRO A 138 10.64 13.42 0.19
CA PRO A 138 11.73 12.47 0.12
C PRO A 138 12.58 12.68 -1.14
N GLY A 139 13.90 12.77 -0.95
CA GLY A 139 14.87 12.63 -2.04
C GLY A 139 15.04 11.17 -2.45
N GLY A 140 15.45 10.91 -3.70
CA GLY A 140 16.02 9.61 -4.09
C GLY A 140 15.12 8.38 -4.00
N GLY A 141 13.78 8.54 -3.96
CA GLY A 141 12.86 7.41 -3.82
C GLY A 141 12.58 6.99 -2.36
N SER A 142 12.99 7.78 -1.37
CA SER A 142 12.64 7.51 0.03
C SER A 142 11.15 7.77 0.31
N ILE A 143 10.71 7.44 1.52
CA ILE A 143 9.38 7.82 2.03
C ILE A 143 9.58 8.65 3.28
N THR A 144 8.85 9.76 3.35
CA THR A 144 8.81 10.62 4.53
C THR A 144 7.49 10.40 5.24
N TRP A 145 7.50 10.25 6.57
CA TRP A 145 6.28 10.02 7.34
C TRP A 145 6.41 10.55 8.77
N GLY A 146 5.27 10.69 9.44
CA GLY A 146 5.17 11.09 10.83
C GLY A 146 3.92 10.54 11.48
N THR A 147 3.85 10.68 12.80
CA THR A 147 2.71 10.29 13.62
C THR A 147 1.84 11.50 13.90
N GLY A 148 0.54 11.32 13.97
CA GLY A 148 -0.34 12.44 14.24
C GLY A 148 -0.35 12.87 15.71
N ASP A 149 0.00 14.13 16.00
CA ASP A 149 -0.22 14.70 17.33
C ASP A 149 -1.70 14.62 17.71
N GLY A 150 -2.00 13.94 18.83
CA GLY A 150 -3.36 13.63 19.27
C GLY A 150 -3.99 12.37 18.66
N TYR A 151 -3.34 11.75 17.66
CA TYR A 151 -3.77 10.52 16.99
C TYR A 151 -2.63 9.48 16.96
N PRO A 152 -2.33 8.82 18.10
CA PRO A 152 -1.18 7.92 18.25
C PRO A 152 -1.28 6.63 17.41
N ASN A 153 -2.42 6.36 16.80
CA ASN A 153 -2.68 5.25 15.90
C ASN A 153 -2.66 5.65 14.41
N LEU A 154 -2.34 6.90 14.08
CA LEU A 154 -2.33 7.42 12.72
C LEU A 154 -0.90 7.69 12.26
N VAL A 155 -0.57 7.18 11.07
CA VAL A 155 0.63 7.57 10.32
C VAL A 155 0.19 8.31 9.06
N VAL A 156 0.86 9.42 8.80
CA VAL A 156 0.69 10.22 7.58
C VAL A 156 2.07 10.41 6.94
N GLY A 157 2.12 10.38 5.61
CA GLY A 157 3.39 10.56 4.92
C GLY A 157 3.25 10.91 3.45
N VAL A 158 4.41 11.06 2.83
CA VAL A 158 4.59 11.34 1.41
C VAL A 158 5.54 10.29 0.85
N ALA A 159 5.10 9.64 -0.22
CA ALA A 159 5.85 8.64 -0.96
C ALA A 159 6.03 9.09 -2.42
N PRO A 160 6.97 8.50 -3.17
CA PRO A 160 7.05 8.70 -4.62
C PRO A 160 5.73 8.32 -5.28
N ALA A 161 5.32 9.06 -6.32
CA ALA A 161 4.12 8.77 -7.10
C ALA A 161 4.06 7.33 -7.67
N PRO A 162 5.16 6.70 -8.13
CA PRO A 162 5.09 5.32 -8.60
C PRO A 162 5.01 4.29 -7.47
N ALA A 163 4.99 4.69 -6.20
CA ALA A 163 4.95 3.75 -5.10
C ALA A 163 3.61 3.00 -5.06
N THR A 164 3.69 1.69 -5.18
CA THR A 164 2.58 0.75 -5.06
C THR A 164 2.90 -0.26 -3.97
N HIS A 165 1.89 -1.00 -3.50
CA HIS A 165 2.05 -2.01 -2.45
C HIS A 165 2.80 -1.49 -1.21
N LEU A 166 2.49 -0.26 -0.78
CA LEU A 166 3.12 0.35 0.38
C LEU A 166 2.75 -0.43 1.65
N THR A 167 3.68 -1.23 2.16
CA THR A 167 3.53 -2.09 3.34
C THR A 167 4.41 -1.58 4.47
N ASP A 168 3.84 -1.50 5.66
CA ASP A 168 4.53 -1.11 6.89
C ASP A 168 5.38 -2.26 7.46
N ILE A 169 6.48 -1.90 8.12
CA ILE A 169 7.34 -2.83 8.86
C ILE A 169 7.36 -2.38 10.31
N GLY A 170 6.58 -3.06 11.15
CA GLY A 170 6.48 -2.81 12.59
C GLY A 170 7.73 -3.25 13.37
N VAL A 171 7.60 -3.40 14.69
CA VAL A 171 8.55 -4.10 15.56
C VAL A 171 7.84 -5.37 16.01
N ARG A 172 8.65 -6.39 16.22
CA ARG A 172 8.27 -7.73 16.66
C ARG A 172 7.10 -7.75 17.66
N GLY A 173 6.10 -8.60 17.39
CA GLY A 173 4.99 -8.91 18.30
C GLY A 173 3.76 -7.98 18.22
N GLY A 174 3.74 -7.00 17.30
CA GLY A 174 2.56 -6.18 17.06
C GLY A 174 1.41 -6.97 16.43
N THR A 175 0.32 -7.17 17.16
CA THR A 175 -0.95 -7.69 16.62
C THR A 175 -1.88 -6.52 16.32
N GLY A 176 -2.21 -6.31 15.05
CA GLY A 176 -3.13 -5.24 14.66
C GLY A 176 -3.45 -5.24 13.18
N GLY A 177 -4.67 -4.82 12.87
CA GLY A 177 -5.05 -4.48 11.50
C GLY A 177 -4.65 -3.03 11.20
N SER A 178 -4.56 -2.70 9.92
CA SER A 178 -4.50 -1.30 9.50
C SER A 178 -5.35 -1.07 8.27
N THR A 179 -5.81 0.16 8.10
CA THR A 179 -6.43 0.64 6.87
C THR A 179 -5.54 1.74 6.30
N SER A 180 -5.49 1.85 4.98
CA SER A 180 -4.69 2.88 4.32
C SER A 180 -5.43 3.49 3.14
N ASP A 181 -5.09 4.74 2.84
CA ASP A 181 -5.50 5.44 1.62
C ASP A 181 -4.30 6.23 1.10
N ALA A 182 -4.23 6.40 -0.22
CA ALA A 182 -3.17 7.15 -0.88
C ALA A 182 -3.75 8.01 -2.00
N LYS A 183 -3.24 9.24 -2.14
CA LYS A 183 -3.71 10.22 -3.12
C LYS A 183 -2.52 10.92 -3.79
N PRO A 184 -2.52 11.06 -5.13
CA PRO A 184 -1.50 11.84 -5.83
C PRO A 184 -1.46 13.29 -5.33
N LEU A 185 -0.26 13.84 -5.09
CA LEU A 185 -0.09 15.26 -4.78
C LEU A 185 -0.01 16.05 -6.10
N PRO A 186 -1.03 16.87 -6.45
CA PRO A 186 -1.14 17.49 -7.76
C PRO A 186 0.08 18.32 -8.14
N GLY A 187 0.55 18.19 -9.38
CA GLY A 187 1.70 18.96 -9.87
C GLY A 187 3.05 18.50 -9.32
N THR A 188 3.12 17.37 -8.61
CA THR A 188 4.35 16.84 -8.02
C THR A 188 4.63 15.40 -8.46
N ARG A 189 5.84 14.91 -8.19
CA ARG A 189 6.24 13.50 -8.39
C ARG A 189 5.89 12.59 -7.21
N TYR A 190 5.02 13.04 -6.31
CA TYR A 190 4.73 12.36 -5.05
C TYR A 190 3.25 12.05 -4.90
N GLN A 191 2.95 11.20 -3.94
CA GLN A 191 1.62 10.94 -3.41
C GLN A 191 1.67 11.07 -1.89
N ALA A 192 0.58 11.54 -1.29
CA ALA A 192 0.40 11.44 0.14
C ALA A 192 -0.26 10.10 0.47
N PHE A 193 0.00 9.58 1.66
CA PHE A 193 -0.71 8.43 2.19
C PHE A 193 -1.05 8.65 3.67
N VAL A 194 -2.10 7.96 4.09
CA VAL A 194 -2.51 7.85 5.49
C VAL A 194 -2.71 6.39 5.83
N ARG A 195 -2.36 6.02 7.06
CA ARG A 195 -2.57 4.67 7.58
C ARG A 195 -3.04 4.73 9.02
N LEU A 196 -4.21 4.16 9.29
CA LEU A 196 -4.78 4.04 10.61
C LEU A 196 -4.60 2.62 11.12
N TYR A 197 -4.01 2.48 12.30
CA TYR A 197 -3.78 1.19 12.94
C TYR A 197 -4.85 0.90 13.99
N SER A 198 -5.19 -0.38 14.16
CA SER A 198 -6.15 -0.81 15.17
C SER A 198 -5.63 -0.65 16.60
N VAL A 199 -4.30 -0.62 16.78
CA VAL A 199 -3.63 -0.44 18.07
C VAL A 199 -2.51 0.59 17.96
N THR A 200 -2.37 1.42 18.99
CA THR A 200 -1.39 2.53 19.02
C THR A 200 0.05 2.03 19.11
N THR A 201 0.27 0.88 19.75
CA THR A 201 1.58 0.24 19.85
C THR A 201 2.18 -0.09 18.48
N SER A 202 1.37 -0.30 17.44
CA SER A 202 1.88 -0.54 16.08
C SER A 202 2.64 0.65 15.52
N VAL A 203 2.23 1.88 15.86
CA VAL A 203 2.85 3.11 15.34
C VAL A 203 4.20 3.38 16.01
N SER A 204 4.27 3.25 17.34
CA SER A 204 5.53 3.43 18.08
C SER A 204 6.59 2.36 17.75
N GLN A 205 6.13 1.26 17.14
CA GLN A 205 6.93 0.14 16.69
C GLN A 205 7.30 0.22 15.20
N LEU A 206 6.85 1.24 14.46
CA LEU A 206 7.13 1.30 13.02
C LEU A 206 8.62 1.56 12.75
N ARG A 207 9.29 0.65 12.04
CA ARG A 207 10.67 0.82 11.55
C ARG A 207 10.74 1.56 10.22
N GLY A 208 9.74 1.34 9.37
CA GLY A 208 9.69 1.93 8.04
C GLY A 208 8.64 1.28 7.16
N PHE A 209 8.81 1.47 5.85
CA PHE A 209 7.93 0.92 4.83
C PHE A 209 8.73 0.21 3.75
N VAL A 210 8.09 -0.76 3.09
CA VAL A 210 8.50 -1.33 1.82
C VAL A 210 7.45 -1.00 0.78
N TRP A 211 7.89 -0.74 -0.45
CA TRP A 211 7.02 -0.41 -1.56
C TRP A 211 7.61 -0.91 -2.88
N ALA A 212 6.76 -1.12 -3.88
CA ALA A 212 7.14 -1.50 -5.24
C ALA A 212 6.97 -0.31 -6.18
N ASP A 213 7.97 -0.01 -7.01
CA ASP A 213 7.77 0.96 -8.09
C ASP A 213 6.98 0.37 -9.26
N SER A 214 6.66 1.21 -10.25
CA SER A 214 5.90 0.78 -11.43
C SER A 214 6.61 -0.26 -12.29
N ALA A 215 7.92 -0.47 -12.10
CA ALA A 215 8.70 -1.51 -12.77
C ALA A 215 8.78 -2.80 -11.93
N GLY A 216 8.15 -2.84 -10.75
CA GLY A 216 8.19 -3.96 -9.80
C GLY A 216 9.45 -3.97 -8.92
N ALA A 217 10.33 -2.97 -9.00
CA ALA A 217 11.50 -2.93 -8.15
C ALA A 217 11.10 -2.56 -6.72
N ILE A 218 11.59 -3.35 -5.76
CA ILE A 218 11.23 -3.20 -4.35
C ILE A 218 12.21 -2.26 -3.66
N ARG A 219 11.66 -1.33 -2.89
CA ARG A 219 12.38 -0.24 -2.21
C ARG A 219 11.88 -0.09 -0.79
N THR A 220 12.72 0.49 0.06
CA THR A 220 12.42 0.81 1.45
C THR A 220 12.16 2.31 1.62
N SER A 221 11.54 2.69 2.74
CA SER A 221 11.39 4.10 3.12
C SER A 221 12.71 4.81 3.37
N ASP A 222 13.75 4.05 3.75
CA ASP A 222 15.13 4.52 3.89
C ASP A 222 15.95 4.02 2.70
N ALA A 223 16.41 4.92 1.84
CA ALA A 223 17.20 4.58 0.65
C ALA A 223 18.57 3.96 0.97
N SER A 224 19.07 4.09 2.20
CA SER A 224 20.30 3.42 2.64
C SER A 224 20.09 1.93 2.95
N VAL A 225 18.84 1.52 3.14
CA VAL A 225 18.45 0.14 3.41
C VAL A 225 18.16 -0.55 2.08
N LYS A 226 18.74 -1.73 1.88
CA LYS A 226 18.46 -2.54 0.69
C LYS A 226 17.33 -3.54 0.98
N ALA A 227 16.32 -3.51 0.13
CA ALA A 227 15.41 -4.63 -0.04
C ALA A 227 15.93 -5.53 -1.18
N TYR A 228 15.72 -6.83 -1.04
CA TYR A 228 15.98 -7.81 -2.08
C TYR A 228 14.70 -8.56 -2.39
N SER A 229 14.42 -8.79 -3.67
CA SER A 229 13.21 -9.45 -4.09
C SER A 229 13.41 -10.42 -5.24
N THR A 230 12.43 -11.30 -5.44
CA THR A 230 12.30 -12.11 -6.63
C THR A 230 10.83 -12.48 -6.82
N ASP A 231 10.42 -12.60 -8.07
CA ASP A 231 9.07 -13.04 -8.42
C ASP A 231 9.03 -14.55 -8.60
N PHE A 232 7.93 -15.14 -8.16
CA PHE A 232 7.59 -16.54 -8.36
C PHE A 232 6.24 -16.64 -9.03
N VAL A 233 6.08 -17.63 -9.91
CA VAL A 233 4.81 -17.85 -10.60
C VAL A 233 3.93 -18.75 -9.75
N GLY A 234 2.78 -18.22 -9.30
CA GLY A 234 1.78 -18.99 -8.57
C GLY A 234 0.97 -19.94 -9.47
N LEU A 235 0.33 -20.94 -8.87
CA LEU A 235 -0.64 -21.79 -9.52
C LEU A 235 -1.93 -21.00 -9.82
N GLY A 236 -2.10 -20.63 -11.10
CA GLY A 236 -3.34 -20.03 -11.60
C GLY A 236 -3.59 -18.60 -11.14
N ARG A 237 -2.54 -17.88 -10.69
CA ARG A 237 -2.60 -16.48 -10.25
C ARG A 237 -1.44 -15.66 -10.82
N GLY A 238 -1.52 -14.34 -10.62
CA GLY A 238 -0.41 -13.42 -10.87
C GLY A 238 0.84 -13.80 -10.08
N PRO A 239 1.98 -13.16 -10.38
CA PRO A 239 3.23 -13.41 -9.69
C PRO A 239 3.12 -13.09 -8.19
N SER A 240 3.81 -13.88 -7.37
CA SER A 240 4.06 -13.55 -5.96
C SER A 240 5.49 -13.08 -5.82
N THR A 241 5.69 -11.91 -5.22
CA THR A 241 7.01 -11.33 -5.00
C THR A 241 7.47 -11.64 -3.58
N LEU A 242 8.50 -12.45 -3.45
CA LEU A 242 9.19 -12.65 -2.18
C LEU A 242 10.13 -11.46 -1.95
N VAL A 243 10.12 -10.89 -0.75
CA VAL A 243 10.95 -9.74 -0.37
C VAL A 243 11.64 -9.99 0.96
N ALA A 244 12.93 -9.71 1.03
CA ALA A 244 13.71 -9.68 2.26
C ALA A 244 14.32 -8.30 2.47
N VAL A 245 14.26 -7.80 3.71
CA VAL A 245 14.95 -6.59 4.16
C VAL A 245 15.84 -6.97 5.34
N PRO A 246 17.07 -7.45 5.09
CA PRO A 246 17.89 -8.08 6.12
C PRO A 246 18.26 -7.14 7.27
N ASN A 247 18.56 -5.87 6.96
CA ASN A 247 18.86 -4.84 7.96
C ASN A 247 17.70 -4.59 8.92
N TRP A 248 16.47 -4.87 8.49
CA TRP A 248 15.28 -4.74 9.33
C TRP A 248 14.78 -6.07 9.87
N ASP A 249 15.48 -7.18 9.58
CA ASP A 249 15.13 -8.52 9.99
C ASP A 249 13.73 -8.96 9.48
N TRP A 250 13.36 -8.53 8.28
CA TRP A 250 12.00 -8.69 7.76
C TRP A 250 11.96 -9.53 6.48
N LEU A 251 10.99 -10.44 6.39
CA LEU A 251 10.67 -11.25 5.22
C LEU A 251 9.18 -11.13 4.92
N GLY A 252 8.80 -10.89 3.68
CA GLY A 252 7.41 -10.86 3.26
C GLY A 252 7.16 -11.39 1.87
N VAL A 253 5.91 -11.72 1.59
CA VAL A 253 5.42 -12.08 0.26
C VAL A 253 4.33 -11.09 -0.11
N PHE A 254 4.45 -10.51 -1.30
CA PHE A 254 3.44 -9.67 -1.93
C PHE A 254 2.74 -10.47 -3.03
N ASP A 255 1.42 -10.39 -3.10
CA ASP A 255 0.62 -10.92 -4.18
C ASP A 255 -0.54 -9.97 -4.52
N ASP A 256 -1.37 -10.35 -5.50
CA ASP A 256 -2.53 -9.55 -5.94
C ASP A 256 -3.55 -9.28 -4.82
N ASP A 257 -3.55 -10.08 -3.75
CA ASP A 257 -4.51 -10.01 -2.65
C ASP A 257 -3.96 -9.29 -1.41
N GLY A 258 -2.66 -9.02 -1.35
CA GLY A 258 -2.04 -8.26 -0.28
C GLY A 258 -0.59 -8.67 0.01
N ALA A 259 -0.19 -8.49 1.26
CA ALA A 259 1.13 -8.89 1.73
C ALA A 259 1.03 -9.64 3.07
N SER A 260 1.86 -10.67 3.24
CA SER A 260 2.10 -11.29 4.56
C SER A 260 3.58 -11.27 4.88
N SER A 261 3.93 -11.28 6.16
CA SER A 261 5.33 -11.19 6.59
C SER A 261 5.64 -11.94 7.87
N VAL A 262 6.93 -12.17 8.11
CA VAL A 262 7.53 -12.78 9.30
C VAL A 262 8.86 -12.09 9.60
N TRP A 263 9.35 -12.24 10.83
CA TRP A 263 10.71 -11.83 11.20
C TRP A 263 11.72 -12.89 10.79
N ILE A 264 12.83 -12.48 10.18
CA ILE A 264 13.91 -13.40 9.78
C ILE A 264 14.53 -14.06 11.03
N SER A 265 14.69 -13.31 12.12
CA SER A 265 15.25 -13.81 13.37
C SER A 265 14.35 -14.76 14.14
N GLU A 266 13.05 -14.82 13.84
CA GLU A 266 12.16 -15.83 14.40
C GLU A 266 12.48 -17.24 13.90
N ALA A 267 13.29 -17.36 12.84
CA ALA A 267 13.93 -18.60 12.44
C ALA A 267 15.42 -18.69 12.83
N SER A 268 16.01 -17.66 13.46
CA SER A 268 17.45 -17.61 13.72
C SER A 268 17.83 -18.27 15.05
N GLY A 269 17.94 -19.59 15.00
CA GLY A 269 19.01 -20.33 15.64
C GLY A 269 19.95 -20.85 14.54
N THR A 270 20.79 -19.98 13.97
CA THR A 270 22.00 -20.38 13.23
C THR A 270 21.80 -21.33 12.02
N PHE A 271 20.79 -21.19 11.15
CA PHE A 271 20.54 -22.09 9.98
C PHE A 271 20.58 -23.60 10.29
N GLY A 272 20.60 -23.97 11.57
CA GLY A 272 21.03 -25.28 12.03
C GLY A 272 19.88 -26.21 12.27
N ASN A 273 18.63 -25.74 12.09
CA ASN A 273 17.40 -26.55 12.06
C ASN A 273 16.17 -25.82 11.46
N GLN A 274 16.14 -24.48 11.39
CA GLN A 274 14.98 -23.72 10.89
C GLN A 274 15.38 -22.65 9.86
N VAL A 275 14.66 -22.59 8.75
CA VAL A 275 14.78 -21.54 7.71
C VAL A 275 13.69 -20.48 7.87
N PRO A 276 13.99 -19.18 7.71
CA PRO A 276 12.98 -18.12 7.72
C PRO A 276 11.94 -18.35 6.64
N ARG A 277 10.66 -18.37 7.01
CA ARG A 277 9.57 -18.57 6.05
C ARG A 277 8.27 -17.89 6.45
N VAL A 278 7.53 -17.47 5.44
CA VAL A 278 6.15 -17.02 5.53
C VAL A 278 5.25 -18.13 5.00
N GLU A 279 4.23 -18.48 5.76
CA GLU A 279 3.14 -19.36 5.32
C GLU A 279 1.84 -18.56 5.29
N MET A 280 1.15 -18.61 4.15
CA MET A 280 -0.11 -17.92 3.94
C MET A 280 -1.17 -18.94 3.56
N GLY A 281 -2.18 -19.09 4.39
CA GLY A 281 -3.35 -19.92 4.09
C GLY A 281 -4.52 -19.05 3.66
N ARG A 282 -5.16 -19.40 2.55
CA ARG A 282 -6.37 -18.76 2.05
C ARG A 282 -7.46 -19.78 1.81
N LEU A 283 -8.70 -19.41 2.12
CA LEU A 283 -9.88 -20.14 1.69
C LEU A 283 -10.44 -19.50 0.42
N ASP A 284 -10.45 -20.24 -0.69
CA ASP A 284 -11.10 -19.87 -1.94
C ASP A 284 -12.35 -20.73 -2.14
N GLY A 285 -13.46 -20.27 -1.55
CA GLY A 285 -14.74 -20.98 -1.55
C GLY A 285 -14.65 -22.35 -0.86
N LYS A 286 -14.42 -23.41 -1.65
CA LYS A 286 -14.30 -24.79 -1.18
C LYS A 286 -12.86 -25.29 -1.06
N ASN A 287 -11.89 -24.55 -1.59
CA ASN A 287 -10.48 -24.97 -1.58
C ASN A 287 -9.70 -24.15 -0.56
N SER A 288 -8.69 -24.75 0.07
CA SER A 288 -7.64 -24.02 0.77
C SER A 288 -6.44 -23.90 -0.16
N GLN A 289 -5.94 -22.69 -0.37
CA GLN A 289 -4.65 -22.45 -1.02
C GLN A 289 -3.64 -22.09 0.05
N VAL A 290 -2.48 -22.73 0.02
CA VAL A 290 -1.37 -22.43 0.94
C VAL A 290 -0.17 -21.99 0.12
N THR A 291 0.41 -20.86 0.47
CA THR A 291 1.68 -20.38 -0.08
C THR A 291 2.73 -20.49 1.02
N VAL A 292 3.86 -21.13 0.71
CA VAL A 292 5.03 -21.20 1.59
C VAL A 292 6.20 -20.60 0.83
N ALA A 293 6.80 -19.55 1.38
CA ALA A 293 7.97 -18.92 0.80
C ALA A 293 8.99 -18.61 1.89
N GLY A 294 10.28 -18.66 1.57
CA GLY A 294 11.31 -18.44 2.57
C GLY A 294 12.70 -18.24 2.00
N LEU A 295 13.68 -18.20 2.89
CA LEU A 295 15.07 -17.88 2.58
C LEU A 295 15.98 -19.08 2.86
N LEU A 296 16.83 -19.38 1.90
CA LEU A 296 18.00 -20.24 2.01
C LEU A 296 19.28 -19.38 1.94
N PRO A 297 20.43 -19.89 2.40
CA PRO A 297 21.71 -19.25 2.16
C PRO A 297 21.95 -18.93 0.67
N ALA A 298 22.68 -17.85 0.38
CA ALA A 298 23.13 -17.57 -0.98
C ALA A 298 23.86 -18.78 -1.57
N GLY A 299 23.55 -19.11 -2.83
CA GLY A 299 24.19 -20.22 -3.54
C GLY A 299 23.70 -21.62 -3.13
N ALA A 300 22.59 -21.72 -2.38
CA ALA A 300 21.95 -23.00 -2.12
C ALA A 300 21.53 -23.68 -3.44
N THR A 301 21.91 -24.95 -3.60
CA THR A 301 21.62 -25.77 -4.79
C THR A 301 20.97 -27.09 -4.41
N GLY A 302 20.48 -27.86 -5.38
CA GLY A 302 19.90 -29.18 -5.13
C GLY A 302 18.72 -29.15 -4.16
N VAL A 303 17.97 -28.06 -4.15
CA VAL A 303 16.92 -27.82 -3.15
C VAL A 303 15.79 -28.83 -3.34
N THR A 304 15.49 -29.59 -2.30
CA THR A 304 14.52 -30.70 -2.32
C THR A 304 13.48 -30.47 -1.22
N PRO A 305 12.20 -30.33 -1.60
CA PRO A 305 11.11 -30.22 -0.64
C PRO A 305 10.66 -31.62 -0.17
N HIS A 306 10.25 -31.70 1.09
CA HIS A 306 9.60 -32.88 1.66
C HIS A 306 8.22 -32.47 2.17
N TYR A 307 7.20 -33.21 1.74
CA TYR A 307 5.81 -32.90 2.03
C TYR A 307 5.21 -33.84 3.08
N ALA A 308 4.15 -33.38 3.74
CA ALA A 308 3.35 -34.24 4.58
C ALA A 308 2.76 -35.42 3.78
N ALA A 309 2.61 -36.58 4.44
CA ALA A 309 2.11 -37.79 3.80
C ALA A 309 0.70 -37.57 3.20
N GLY A 310 0.51 -38.04 1.95
CA GLY A 310 -0.76 -37.90 1.23
C GLY A 310 -0.97 -36.55 0.52
N MET A 311 -0.01 -35.63 0.60
CA MET A 311 -0.05 -34.37 -0.13
C MET A 311 0.51 -34.55 -1.55
N ALA A 312 -0.14 -33.94 -2.54
CA ALA A 312 0.40 -33.86 -3.89
C ALA A 312 1.68 -33.02 -3.87
N SER A 313 2.77 -33.53 -4.46
CA SER A 313 3.99 -32.73 -4.64
C SER A 313 3.70 -31.57 -5.58
N HIS A 314 4.17 -30.37 -5.22
CA HIS A 314 4.11 -29.20 -6.10
C HIS A 314 5.54 -28.72 -6.32
N PRO A 315 5.94 -28.32 -7.54
CA PRO A 315 7.31 -27.95 -7.79
C PRO A 315 7.72 -26.78 -6.88
N LEU A 316 8.79 -26.98 -6.11
CA LEU A 316 9.44 -25.91 -5.37
C LEU A 316 10.24 -25.07 -6.36
N GLN A 317 9.94 -23.78 -6.40
CA GLN A 317 10.71 -22.81 -7.17
C GLN A 317 11.80 -22.24 -6.28
N THR A 318 12.96 -21.95 -6.88
CA THR A 318 14.05 -21.25 -6.19
C THR A 318 14.63 -20.18 -7.10
N ALA A 319 14.99 -19.04 -6.52
CA ALA A 319 15.57 -17.93 -7.26
C ALA A 319 16.44 -17.07 -6.35
N VAL A 320 17.51 -16.49 -6.91
CA VAL A 320 18.35 -15.54 -6.19
C VAL A 320 17.59 -14.24 -6.01
N LEU A 321 17.49 -13.74 -4.78
CA LEU A 321 16.90 -12.43 -4.54
C LEU A 321 17.86 -11.34 -5.04
N ARG A 322 17.31 -10.28 -5.63
CA ARG A 322 18.08 -9.16 -6.19
C ARG A 322 17.61 -7.83 -5.64
N ASP A 323 18.51 -6.87 -5.51
CA ASP A 323 18.11 -5.49 -5.18
C ASP A 323 17.51 -4.78 -6.40
N ALA A 324 17.05 -3.54 -6.20
CA ALA A 324 16.44 -2.73 -7.24
C ALA A 324 17.37 -2.45 -8.45
N ASP A 325 18.69 -2.58 -8.27
CA ASP A 325 19.70 -2.40 -9.32
C ASP A 325 20.08 -3.75 -9.98
N GLY A 326 19.46 -4.85 -9.55
CA GLY A 326 19.67 -6.20 -10.07
C GLY A 326 20.84 -6.95 -9.44
N ALA A 327 21.54 -6.36 -8.45
CA ALA A 327 22.63 -7.02 -7.76
C ALA A 327 22.10 -8.16 -6.88
N ALA A 328 22.81 -9.30 -6.91
CA ALA A 328 22.43 -10.47 -6.12
C ALA A 328 22.55 -10.19 -4.61
N GLY A 329 21.53 -10.57 -3.86
CA GLY A 329 21.50 -10.46 -2.40
C GLY A 329 22.15 -11.63 -1.67
N HIS A 330 21.97 -11.64 -0.36
CA HIS A 330 22.55 -12.63 0.56
C HIS A 330 21.76 -13.95 0.65
N TYR A 331 20.65 -14.06 -0.08
CA TYR A 331 19.71 -15.18 0.06
C TYR A 331 19.27 -15.74 -1.29
N THR A 332 18.98 -17.03 -1.27
CA THR A 332 18.19 -17.71 -2.31
C THR A 332 16.79 -17.89 -1.78
N GLY A 333 15.79 -17.35 -2.48
CA GLY A 333 14.39 -17.51 -2.14
C GLY A 333 13.92 -18.90 -2.55
N PHE A 334 13.01 -19.47 -1.77
CA PHE A 334 12.20 -20.61 -2.20
C PHE A 334 10.73 -20.27 -2.14
N PHE A 335 9.95 -20.90 -3.00
CA PHE A 335 8.51 -20.70 -3.08
C PHE A 335 7.82 -22.01 -3.50
N ALA A 336 6.80 -22.38 -2.74
CA ALA A 336 5.86 -23.42 -3.10
C ALA A 336 4.45 -22.91 -2.82
N GLN A 337 3.55 -23.16 -3.76
CA GLN A 337 2.13 -22.94 -3.55
C GLN A 337 1.43 -24.26 -3.65
N PHE A 338 0.29 -24.38 -2.98
CA PHE A 338 -0.47 -25.60 -2.90
C PHE A 338 -1.97 -25.37 -2.87
N VAL A 339 -2.75 -26.33 -3.38
CA VAL A 339 -4.23 -26.30 -3.34
C VAL A 339 -4.80 -27.59 -2.72
N ASP A 340 -5.59 -27.46 -1.66
CA ASP A 340 -6.35 -28.52 -1.00
C ASP A 340 -7.83 -28.34 -1.34
N LYS A 341 -8.38 -29.34 -2.03
CA LYS A 341 -9.78 -29.34 -2.49
C LYS A 341 -10.77 -29.83 -1.43
N THR A 342 -10.28 -30.24 -0.26
CA THR A 342 -11.05 -30.80 0.85
C THR A 342 -10.52 -30.25 2.18
N PRO A 343 -10.73 -28.95 2.47
CA PRO A 343 -10.15 -28.29 3.64
C PRO A 343 -10.61 -28.95 4.94
N LYS A 344 -9.76 -29.82 5.52
CA LYS A 344 -10.02 -30.49 6.81
C LYS A 344 -9.64 -29.59 7.97
N GLY A 345 -10.36 -28.49 8.14
CA GLY A 345 -10.40 -27.70 9.37
C GLY A 345 -9.15 -26.89 9.77
N ARG A 346 -7.93 -27.26 9.34
CA ARG A 346 -6.70 -26.46 9.43
C ARG A 346 -5.71 -26.88 8.34
N PRO A 347 -5.03 -25.96 7.65
CA PRO A 347 -3.84 -26.32 6.88
C PRO A 347 -2.79 -26.83 7.88
N SER A 348 -2.51 -28.14 7.89
CA SER A 348 -1.26 -28.64 8.45
C SER A 348 -0.12 -28.13 7.56
N PRO A 349 1.13 -27.97 8.03
CA PRO A 349 2.21 -27.52 7.14
C PRO A 349 2.39 -28.56 6.02
N TRP A 350 2.15 -28.16 4.78
CA TRP A 350 2.25 -29.10 3.65
C TRP A 350 3.70 -29.38 3.30
N LEU A 351 4.58 -28.39 3.46
CA LEU A 351 6.03 -28.53 3.40
C LEU A 351 6.55 -28.77 4.83
N THR A 352 7.09 -29.96 5.08
CA THR A 352 7.57 -30.37 6.41
C THR A 352 9.09 -30.28 6.54
N HIS A 353 9.83 -30.49 5.45
CA HIS A 353 11.28 -30.32 5.43
C HIS A 353 11.72 -29.71 4.11
N ILE A 354 12.86 -29.05 4.14
CA ILE A 354 13.60 -28.63 2.96
C ILE A 354 15.05 -29.03 3.14
N SER A 355 15.62 -29.65 2.13
CA SER A 355 17.04 -30.00 2.12
C SER A 355 17.74 -29.34 0.94
N TRP A 356 18.98 -28.89 1.12
CA TRP A 356 19.74 -28.17 0.09
C TRP A 356 21.22 -28.48 0.24
N THR A 357 21.98 -28.23 -0.81
CA THR A 357 23.44 -28.26 -0.78
C THR A 357 23.95 -26.83 -0.65
N ASP A 358 24.74 -26.56 0.39
CA ASP A 358 25.33 -25.24 0.61
C ASP A 358 26.50 -24.95 -0.36
N PRO A 359 27.03 -23.71 -0.39
CA PRO A 359 28.17 -23.38 -1.26
C PRO A 359 29.45 -24.18 -0.98
N GLY A 360 29.58 -24.78 0.21
CA GLY A 360 30.68 -25.67 0.58
C GLY A 360 30.47 -27.12 0.13
N GLY A 361 29.34 -27.43 -0.52
CA GLY A 361 29.00 -28.76 -1.00
C GLY A 361 28.39 -29.67 0.07
N GLN A 362 28.11 -29.17 1.28
CA GLN A 362 27.51 -29.98 2.34
C GLN A 362 25.99 -30.01 2.19
N ARG A 363 25.41 -31.20 2.41
CA ARG A 363 23.95 -31.36 2.45
C ARG A 363 23.44 -30.85 3.80
N GLN A 364 22.52 -29.92 3.73
CA GLN A 364 21.80 -29.34 4.85
C GLN A 364 20.33 -29.75 4.78
N GLU A 365 19.68 -29.78 5.93
CA GLU A 365 18.26 -30.04 6.06
C GLU A 365 17.67 -29.15 7.15
N SER A 366 16.46 -28.68 6.94
CA SER A 366 15.70 -27.91 7.91
C SER A 366 14.28 -28.46 8.00
N THR A 367 13.86 -28.71 9.24
CA THR A 367 12.47 -29.05 9.56
C THR A 367 11.64 -27.78 9.67
N LEU A 368 10.47 -27.81 9.05
CA LEU A 368 9.49 -26.74 9.02
C LEU A 368 8.37 -27.08 10.01
N HIS A 369 8.53 -26.67 11.27
CA HIS A 369 7.51 -26.85 12.31
C HIS A 369 6.39 -25.82 12.22
#